data_AF-A0A4Q7M1M7-F1
#
_entry.id   AF-A0A4Q7M1M7-F1
#
_cell.length_a   1.000
_cell.length_b   1.000
_cell.length_c   1.000
_cell.angle_alpha   90.00
_cell.angle_beta   90.00
_cell.angle_gamma   90.00
#
_symmetry.space_group_name_H-M   'P 1'
#
loop_
_entity.id
_entity.type
_entity.pdbx_description
1 polymer ?
#
loop_
_entity_poly.entity_id
_entity_poly.type
_entity_poly.pdbx_seq_one_letter_code
_entity_poly.pdbx_strand_id
1 'polypeptide(L)'
;MRLLAVRLGQRHDYDHRVRSRAVPAVGAVVLLALVVLAAGAGTPWRIRLPALDIDFGAAPTVSPPPAPTPPPLPPEDAGGGNTTWIAVVVVVVVAIVLLILGRSLVRYLVDRRPSGAEPTPAPDHLTAGEVTPGGLVDLPALADAVEAALRRLDEAATPHDAVVAAWVELEDAAARHGWERHASQTSTEFTAHLLGVSPAPREHTAALRGLYQQARFTTHPVTAAQVTDARAALVAIARAFEGRVP
;
A
#
# COMPACT_ATOMS: atom_id res chain seq x y z
N MET A 1 -21.03 47.73 27.54
CA MET A 1 -19.99 47.81 28.59
C MET A 1 -19.40 46.41 28.75
N ARG A 2 -18.14 46.22 28.30
CA ARG A 2 -17.17 45.12 28.60
C ARG A 2 -17.70 43.67 28.48
N LEU A 3 -17.21 42.84 27.57
CA LEU A 3 -15.85 42.27 27.62
C LEU A 3 -15.39 41.82 26.23
N LEU A 4 -14.27 42.42 25.83
CA LEU A 4 -13.43 42.07 24.69
C LEU A 4 -12.24 41.26 25.24
N ALA A 5 -11.69 40.39 24.39
CA ALA A 5 -10.38 39.75 24.51
C ALA A 5 -10.25 38.62 25.55
N VAL A 6 -9.95 37.42 25.05
CA VAL A 6 -8.67 36.70 25.24
C VAL A 6 -8.82 35.35 24.54
N ARG A 7 -8.36 35.25 23.29
CA ARG A 7 -7.88 33.99 22.68
C ARG A 7 -7.16 34.26 21.36
N LEU A 8 -6.12 35.07 21.43
CA LEU A 8 -5.05 35.09 20.43
C LEU A 8 -3.76 34.75 21.16
N GLY A 9 -3.28 33.54 20.93
CA GLY A 9 -2.05 33.05 21.55
C GLY A 9 -2.06 31.54 21.61
N GLN A 10 -1.77 30.90 20.47
CA GLN A 10 -1.01 29.66 20.31
C GLN A 10 -1.16 29.21 18.83
N ARG A 11 -0.52 29.97 17.93
CA ARG A 11 -0.07 29.48 16.61
C ARG A 11 1.44 29.32 16.69
N HIS A 12 1.94 28.30 15.98
CA HIS A 12 3.34 27.86 15.82
C HIS A 12 3.91 26.96 16.92
N ASP A 13 3.69 25.65 16.76
CA ASP A 13 4.78 24.66 16.68
C ASP A 13 4.21 23.26 16.35
N TYR A 14 3.99 22.96 15.06
CA TYR A 14 3.64 21.59 14.62
C TYR A 14 4.37 21.14 13.34
N ASP A 15 5.46 21.80 12.94
CA ASP A 15 6.08 21.60 11.61
C ASP A 15 7.22 20.56 11.53
N HIS A 16 7.39 19.68 12.52
CA HIS A 16 8.50 18.71 12.47
C HIS A 16 8.12 17.23 12.54
N ARG A 17 6.83 16.87 12.72
CA ARG A 17 6.45 15.46 12.95
C ARG A 17 5.97 14.68 11.73
N VAL A 18 5.71 15.31 10.60
CA VAL A 18 5.16 14.61 9.42
C VAL A 18 6.26 13.92 8.59
N ARG A 19 7.54 14.29 8.78
CA ARG A 19 8.67 13.74 8.02
C ARG A 19 9.18 12.39 8.54
N SER A 20 8.75 11.92 9.72
CA SER A 20 9.33 10.73 10.36
C SER A 20 8.63 9.40 10.06
N ARG A 21 7.46 9.40 9.39
CA ARG A 21 6.71 8.14 9.12
C ARG A 21 7.02 7.50 7.76
N ALA A 22 7.60 8.24 6.81
CA ALA A 22 8.09 7.67 5.55
C ALA A 22 9.46 6.97 5.72
N VAL A 23 10.29 7.44 6.65
CA VAL A 23 11.61 6.88 6.97
C VAL A 23 11.57 5.42 7.47
N PRO A 24 10.67 5.00 8.39
CA PRO A 24 10.65 3.62 8.87
C PRO A 24 10.21 2.61 7.80
N ALA A 25 9.35 3.02 6.86
CA ALA A 25 8.93 2.14 5.77
C ALA A 25 10.07 1.87 4.77
N VAL A 26 10.83 2.91 4.40
CA VAL A 26 12.04 2.76 3.57
C VAL A 26 13.10 1.97 4.33
N GLY A 27 13.29 2.25 5.62
CA GLY A 27 14.22 1.51 6.47
C GLY A 27 13.90 0.02 6.56
N ALA A 28 12.61 -0.35 6.71
CA ALA A 28 12.18 -1.74 6.76
C ALA A 28 12.44 -2.48 5.42
N VAL A 29 12.19 -1.83 4.28
CA VAL A 29 12.47 -2.42 2.95
C VAL A 29 13.97 -2.59 2.73
N VAL A 30 14.79 -1.59 3.09
CA VAL A 30 16.25 -1.68 3.00
C VAL A 30 16.79 -2.78 3.93
N LEU A 31 16.29 -2.88 5.16
CA LEU A 31 16.67 -3.92 6.11
C LEU A 31 16.31 -5.31 5.59
N LEU A 32 15.09 -5.49 5.04
CA LEU A 32 14.66 -6.75 4.45
C LEU A 32 15.53 -7.12 3.24
N ALA A 33 15.83 -6.16 2.37
CA ALA A 33 16.72 -6.37 1.23
C ALA A 33 18.15 -6.76 1.68
N LEU A 34 18.67 -6.12 2.73
CA LEU A 34 19.97 -6.48 3.31
C LEU A 34 19.98 -7.87 3.93
N VAL A 35 18.90 -8.27 4.63
CA VAL A 35 18.76 -9.64 5.18
C VAL A 35 18.72 -10.69 4.07
N VAL A 36 18.00 -10.42 2.98
CA VAL A 36 17.95 -11.31 1.80
C VAL A 36 19.31 -11.39 1.10
N LEU A 37 19.99 -10.26 0.93
CA LEU A 37 21.36 -10.22 0.37
C LEU A 37 22.35 -10.96 1.27
N ALA A 38 22.26 -10.81 2.59
CA ALA A 38 23.09 -11.51 3.55
C ALA A 38 22.85 -13.03 3.55
N ALA A 39 21.58 -13.45 3.43
CA ALA A 39 21.22 -14.87 3.31
C ALA A 39 21.77 -15.50 2.01
N GLY A 40 21.78 -14.76 0.91
CA GLY A 40 22.40 -15.20 -0.36
C GLY A 40 23.93 -15.22 -0.33
N ALA A 41 24.54 -14.28 0.40
CA ALA A 41 26.00 -14.18 0.58
C ALA A 41 26.58 -15.25 1.52
N GLY A 42 25.74 -15.94 2.31
CA GLY A 42 26.12 -17.02 3.24
C GLY A 42 26.57 -18.32 2.57
N THR A 43 26.76 -18.34 1.25
CA THR A 43 27.38 -19.47 0.56
C THR A 43 28.87 -19.46 0.90
N PRO A 44 29.43 -20.51 1.54
CA PRO A 44 30.86 -20.53 1.85
C PRO A 44 31.64 -20.46 0.54
N TRP A 45 32.30 -19.32 0.30
CA TRP A 45 33.24 -19.11 -0.81
C TRP A 45 34.40 -20.10 -0.65
N ARG A 46 34.23 -21.32 -1.15
CA ARG A 46 35.32 -22.29 -1.29
C ARG A 46 36.10 -21.93 -2.54
N ILE A 47 37.03 -21.00 -2.39
CA ILE A 47 38.05 -20.71 -3.40
C ILE A 47 38.90 -21.98 -3.53
N ARG A 48 38.69 -22.76 -4.60
CA ARG A 48 39.67 -23.79 -4.97
C ARG A 48 40.87 -23.06 -5.53
N LEU A 49 41.94 -22.96 -4.75
CA LEU A 49 43.22 -22.56 -5.29
C LEU A 49 43.63 -23.59 -6.36
N PRO A 50 44.05 -23.16 -7.55
CA PRO A 50 44.71 -24.08 -8.48
C PRO A 50 45.90 -24.70 -7.76
N ALA A 51 46.03 -26.03 -7.82
CA ALA A 51 47.21 -26.69 -7.30
C ALA A 51 48.42 -26.10 -8.02
N LEU A 52 49.21 -25.33 -7.29
CA LEU A 52 50.55 -24.95 -7.73
C LEU A 52 51.37 -26.24 -7.66
N ASP A 53 51.50 -26.91 -8.80
CA ASP A 53 52.50 -27.98 -8.98
C ASP A 53 53.88 -27.33 -8.91
N ILE A 54 54.36 -27.15 -7.69
CA ILE A 54 55.75 -26.78 -7.42
C ILE A 54 56.55 -28.08 -7.55
N ASP A 55 57.24 -28.23 -8.67
CA ASP A 55 58.20 -29.30 -8.89
C ASP A 55 59.42 -29.08 -7.99
N PHE A 56 59.34 -29.61 -6.76
CA PHE A 56 60.51 -29.80 -5.92
C PHE A 56 61.28 -30.98 -6.51
N GLY A 57 62.32 -30.66 -7.30
CA GLY A 57 63.16 -31.63 -7.98
C GLY A 57 63.39 -32.91 -7.17
N ALA A 58 63.11 -34.04 -7.81
CA ALA A 58 63.03 -35.36 -7.21
C ALA A 58 64.08 -35.63 -6.12
N ALA A 59 63.62 -35.72 -4.87
CA ALA A 59 64.39 -36.35 -3.81
C ALA A 59 64.50 -37.86 -4.11
N PRO A 60 65.63 -38.52 -3.83
CA PRO A 60 65.80 -39.95 -4.10
C PRO A 60 64.71 -40.75 -3.39
N THR A 61 63.96 -41.53 -4.16
CA THR A 61 62.86 -42.37 -3.69
C THR A 61 63.38 -43.47 -2.77
N VAL A 62 63.21 -43.30 -1.46
CA VAL A 62 63.15 -44.45 -0.54
C VAL A 62 61.71 -44.92 -0.53
N SER A 63 61.48 -46.15 -1.00
CA SER A 63 60.13 -46.74 -1.08
C SER A 63 59.55 -46.86 0.34
N PRO A 64 58.46 -46.16 0.69
CA PRO A 64 57.77 -46.41 1.96
C PRO A 64 56.99 -47.75 1.88
N PRO A 65 56.77 -48.43 3.03
CA PRO A 65 55.89 -49.60 3.08
C PRO A 65 54.46 -49.23 2.63
N PRO A 66 53.65 -50.18 2.11
CA PRO A 66 52.32 -49.87 1.60
C PRO A 66 51.45 -49.28 2.71
N ALA A 67 51.08 -48.00 2.55
CA ALA A 67 50.11 -47.35 3.40
C ALA A 67 48.71 -47.95 3.15
N PRO A 68 47.86 -48.08 4.19
CA PRO A 68 46.50 -48.54 3.99
C PRO A 68 45.74 -47.56 3.10
N THR A 69 45.04 -48.11 2.11
CA THR A 69 44.15 -47.37 1.21
C THR A 69 43.16 -46.54 2.05
N PRO A 70 43.09 -45.21 1.92
CA PRO A 70 42.06 -44.44 2.59
C PRO A 70 40.68 -44.92 2.10
N PRO A 71 39.65 -44.97 2.97
CA PRO A 71 38.31 -45.35 2.57
C PRO A 71 37.81 -44.43 1.45
N PRO A 72 37.01 -44.93 0.49
CA PRO A 72 36.43 -44.09 -0.53
C PRO A 72 35.61 -42.99 0.17
N LEU A 73 35.95 -41.74 -0.14
CA LEU A 73 35.14 -40.58 0.28
C LEU A 73 33.70 -40.81 -0.20
N PRO A 74 32.69 -40.50 0.62
CA PRO A 74 31.30 -40.52 0.15
C PRO A 74 31.19 -39.67 -1.11
N PRO A 75 30.34 -40.02 -2.10
CA PRO A 75 30.01 -39.07 -3.15
C PRO A 75 29.57 -37.78 -2.46
N GLU A 76 30.31 -36.69 -2.69
CA GLU A 76 29.82 -35.38 -2.30
C GLU A 76 28.52 -35.22 -3.09
N ASP A 77 27.39 -35.28 -2.38
CA ASP A 77 26.12 -34.81 -2.91
C ASP A 77 26.38 -33.37 -3.31
N ALA A 78 26.63 -33.17 -4.61
CA ALA A 78 26.52 -31.90 -5.26
C ALA A 78 25.06 -31.52 -5.13
N GLY A 79 24.70 -30.98 -3.96
CA GLY A 79 23.48 -30.27 -3.69
C GLY A 79 23.49 -29.00 -4.53
N GLY A 80 23.40 -29.17 -5.85
CA GLY A 80 22.90 -28.18 -6.79
C GLY A 80 21.42 -27.98 -6.48
N GLY A 81 21.14 -27.44 -5.29
CA GLY A 81 19.81 -27.10 -4.81
C GLY A 81 19.30 -25.90 -5.61
N ASN A 82 18.90 -26.17 -6.85
CA ASN A 82 17.98 -25.39 -7.67
C ASN A 82 18.01 -23.86 -7.44
N THR A 83 19.16 -23.20 -7.62
CA THR A 83 19.30 -21.73 -7.53
C THR A 83 18.24 -20.97 -8.34
N THR A 84 17.66 -21.62 -9.35
CA THR A 84 16.52 -21.14 -10.16
C THR A 84 15.31 -20.70 -9.34
N TRP A 85 14.92 -21.40 -8.26
CA TRP A 85 13.73 -20.97 -7.49
C TRP A 85 13.99 -19.70 -6.69
N ILE A 86 15.22 -19.51 -6.20
CA ILE A 86 15.65 -18.27 -5.52
C ILE A 86 15.65 -17.11 -6.51
N ALA A 87 16.16 -17.34 -7.73
CA ALA A 87 16.12 -16.33 -8.79
C ALA A 87 14.69 -15.92 -9.13
N VAL A 88 13.74 -16.86 -9.21
CA VAL A 88 12.32 -16.57 -9.43
C VAL A 88 11.73 -15.74 -8.28
N VAL A 89 12.00 -16.10 -7.03
CA VAL A 89 11.52 -15.34 -5.86
C VAL A 89 12.08 -13.92 -5.88
N VAL A 90 13.38 -13.75 -6.17
CA VAL A 90 14.01 -12.42 -6.27
C VAL A 90 13.38 -11.60 -7.39
N VAL A 91 13.15 -12.18 -8.57
CA VAL A 91 12.51 -11.48 -9.69
C VAL A 91 11.08 -11.05 -9.34
N VAL A 92 10.30 -11.92 -8.67
CA VAL A 92 8.95 -11.59 -8.23
C VAL A 92 8.96 -10.46 -7.20
N VAL A 93 9.86 -10.51 -6.22
CA VAL A 93 10.00 -9.45 -5.21
C VAL A 93 10.40 -8.12 -5.87
N VAL A 94 11.37 -8.13 -6.79
CA VAL A 94 11.78 -6.93 -7.53
C VAL A 94 10.63 -6.38 -8.38
N ALA A 95 9.86 -7.24 -9.05
CA ALA A 95 8.71 -6.82 -9.84
C ALA A 95 7.63 -6.15 -8.98
N ILE A 96 7.35 -6.70 -7.79
CA ILE A 96 6.40 -6.11 -6.83
C ILE A 96 6.90 -4.75 -6.35
N VAL A 97 8.18 -4.63 -6.00
CA VAL A 97 8.78 -3.36 -5.58
C VAL A 97 8.69 -2.32 -6.69
N LEU A 98 9.04 -2.68 -7.93
CA LEU A 98 8.94 -1.78 -9.09
C LEU A 98 7.50 -1.35 -9.38
N LEU A 99 6.52 -2.25 -9.21
CA LEU A 99 5.09 -1.90 -9.34
C LEU A 99 4.66 -0.87 -8.29
N ILE A 100 5.07 -1.07 -7.03
CA ILE A 100 4.75 -0.15 -5.93
C ILE A 100 5.40 1.22 -6.18
N LEU A 101 6.67 1.24 -6.57
CA LEU A 101 7.41 2.46 -6.89
C LEU A 101 6.86 3.17 -8.13
N GLY A 102 6.50 2.43 -9.18
CA GLY A 102 5.90 2.98 -10.39
C GLY A 102 4.56 3.65 -10.09
N ARG A 103 3.69 2.98 -9.32
CA ARG A 103 2.39 3.54 -8.92
C ARG A 103 2.55 4.78 -8.04
N SER A 104 3.53 4.82 -7.14
CA SER A 104 3.79 5.99 -6.29
C SER A 104 4.39 7.16 -7.08
N LEU A 105 5.29 6.89 -8.03
CA LEU A 105 5.89 7.90 -8.90
C LEU A 105 4.87 8.52 -9.86
N VAL A 106 3.97 7.71 -10.44
CA VAL A 106 2.88 8.21 -11.30
C VAL A 106 1.98 9.16 -10.51
N ARG A 107 1.55 8.77 -9.29
CA ARG A 107 0.77 9.67 -8.42
C ARG A 107 1.51 10.97 -8.12
N TYR A 108 2.80 10.88 -7.78
CA TYR A 108 3.61 12.04 -7.47
C TYR A 108 3.84 12.98 -8.66
N LEU A 109 3.96 12.46 -9.89
CA LEU A 109 4.14 13.27 -11.09
C LEU A 109 2.83 13.89 -11.58
N VAL A 110 1.71 13.19 -11.41
CA VAL A 110 0.37 13.72 -11.71
C VAL A 110 0.01 14.85 -10.73
N ASP A 111 0.32 14.68 -9.45
CA ASP A 111 0.13 15.71 -8.40
C ASP A 111 1.06 16.93 -8.55
N ARG A 112 2.07 16.85 -9.42
CA ARG A 112 3.06 17.90 -9.66
C ARG A 112 2.83 18.74 -10.91
N ARG A 113 1.70 18.58 -11.61
CA ARG A 113 1.34 19.55 -12.64
C ARG A 113 1.16 20.91 -11.95
N PRO A 114 2.04 21.89 -12.21
CA PRO A 114 1.93 23.18 -11.55
C PRO A 114 0.76 23.91 -12.19
N SER A 115 -0.34 24.07 -11.44
CA SER A 115 -1.34 25.10 -11.72
C SER A 115 -0.70 26.46 -11.49
N GLY A 116 0.11 26.89 -12.45
CA GLY A 116 0.73 28.20 -12.48
C GLY A 116 -0.27 29.23 -12.95
N ALA A 117 -0.74 30.08 -12.02
CA ALA A 117 -0.90 31.53 -12.17
C ALA A 117 -1.75 32.06 -11.00
N GLU A 118 -1.09 32.60 -9.96
CA GLU A 118 -1.68 33.68 -9.15
C GLU A 118 -1.49 35.00 -9.92
N PRO A 119 -2.48 35.90 -9.88
CA PRO A 119 -2.30 37.14 -9.10
C PRO A 119 -3.49 37.52 -8.20
N THR A 120 -3.19 37.64 -6.90
CA THR A 120 -3.59 38.58 -5.80
C THR A 120 -4.84 39.52 -5.95
N PRO A 121 -5.35 40.13 -4.85
CA PRO A 121 -6.36 39.65 -3.90
C PRO A 121 -7.66 40.50 -3.93
N ALA A 122 -8.84 39.89 -3.85
CA ALA A 122 -10.10 40.61 -3.57
C ALA A 122 -10.98 39.79 -2.61
N PRO A 123 -11.71 40.45 -1.70
CA PRO A 123 -12.23 39.83 -0.48
C PRO A 123 -13.50 39.01 -0.73
N ASP A 124 -13.57 37.86 -0.07
CA ASP A 124 -14.80 37.13 0.28
C ASP A 124 -15.84 36.89 -0.82
N HIS A 125 -15.44 36.16 -1.86
CA HIS A 125 -16.35 35.17 -2.46
C HIS A 125 -15.55 33.90 -2.66
N LEU A 126 -15.81 32.88 -1.84
CA LEU A 126 -15.34 31.52 -2.07
C LEU A 126 -15.98 31.00 -3.35
N THR A 127 -15.39 31.34 -4.49
CA THR A 127 -15.63 30.66 -5.75
C THR A 127 -15.12 29.25 -5.54
N ALA A 128 -16.08 28.34 -5.35
CA ALA A 128 -15.89 26.92 -5.55
C ALA A 128 -15.01 26.74 -6.80
N GLY A 129 -13.86 26.09 -6.62
CA GLY A 129 -13.23 25.40 -7.74
C GLY A 129 -14.32 24.54 -8.38
N GLU A 130 -14.37 24.60 -9.70
CA GLU A 130 -15.39 24.06 -10.60
C GLU A 130 -15.83 22.62 -10.27
N VAL A 131 -16.61 22.48 -9.21
CA VAL A 131 -17.72 21.53 -9.13
C VAL A 131 -18.78 22.20 -9.96
N THR A 132 -19.18 21.60 -11.07
CA THR A 132 -20.33 22.04 -11.86
C THR A 132 -21.44 22.54 -10.93
N PRO A 133 -21.68 23.86 -10.84
CA PRO A 133 -22.75 24.38 -10.02
C PRO A 133 -24.04 24.03 -10.76
N GLY A 134 -24.66 22.91 -10.38
CA GLY A 134 -25.88 22.40 -11.00
C GLY A 134 -25.74 21.15 -11.89
N GLY A 135 -24.66 20.37 -11.79
CA GLY A 135 -24.61 19.04 -12.40
C GLY A 135 -25.35 18.02 -11.52
N LEU A 136 -26.36 17.32 -12.04
CA LEU A 136 -26.96 16.18 -11.35
C LEU A 136 -25.84 15.27 -10.81
N VAL A 137 -25.94 14.84 -9.55
CA VAL A 137 -25.19 13.66 -9.09
C VAL A 137 -25.51 12.53 -10.06
N ASP A 138 -24.49 12.00 -10.73
CA ASP A 138 -24.63 10.83 -11.60
C ASP A 138 -24.93 9.61 -10.72
N LEU A 139 -26.22 9.38 -10.48
CA LEU A 139 -26.70 8.27 -9.64
C LEU A 139 -26.32 6.91 -10.21
N PRO A 140 -26.41 6.65 -11.53
CA PRO A 140 -25.86 5.45 -12.14
C PRO A 140 -24.38 5.22 -11.79
N ALA A 141 -23.52 6.23 -11.97
CA ALA A 141 -22.10 6.11 -11.62
C ALA A 141 -21.86 5.79 -10.14
N LEU A 142 -22.67 6.37 -9.25
CA LEU A 142 -22.56 6.11 -7.81
C LEU A 142 -23.09 4.73 -7.43
N ALA A 143 -24.11 4.23 -8.13
CA ALA A 143 -24.59 2.86 -7.99
C ALA A 143 -23.53 1.85 -8.44
N ASP A 144 -22.91 2.08 -9.61
CA ASP A 144 -21.80 1.26 -10.12
C ASP A 144 -20.62 1.22 -9.12
N ALA A 145 -20.32 2.36 -8.49
CA ALA A 145 -19.27 2.44 -7.48
C ALA A 145 -19.59 1.62 -6.22
N VAL A 146 -20.84 1.66 -5.75
CA VAL A 146 -21.28 0.86 -4.60
C VAL A 146 -21.33 -0.62 -4.93
N GLU A 147 -21.74 -1.00 -6.14
CA GLU A 147 -21.72 -2.39 -6.60
C GLU A 147 -20.29 -2.94 -6.72
N ALA A 148 -19.36 -2.15 -7.23
CA ALA A 148 -17.93 -2.50 -7.23
C ALA A 148 -17.41 -2.71 -5.79
N ALA A 149 -17.77 -1.83 -4.86
CA ALA A 149 -17.42 -1.98 -3.45
C ALA A 149 -18.00 -3.26 -2.82
N LEU A 150 -19.24 -3.62 -3.15
CA LEU A 150 -19.88 -4.86 -2.71
C LEU A 150 -19.13 -6.10 -3.23
N ARG A 151 -18.79 -6.15 -4.51
CA ARG A 151 -17.96 -7.24 -5.06
C ARG A 151 -16.62 -7.33 -4.36
N ARG A 152 -15.99 -6.19 -4.12
CA ARG A 152 -14.68 -6.15 -3.47
C ARG A 152 -14.71 -6.59 -2.01
N LEU A 153 -15.81 -6.34 -1.31
CA LEU A 153 -16.08 -6.84 0.04
C LEU A 153 -16.09 -8.39 0.05
N ASP A 154 -16.65 -9.00 -0.99
CA ASP A 154 -16.88 -10.45 -1.08
C ASP A 154 -15.63 -11.24 -1.45
N GLU A 155 -14.74 -10.62 -2.21
CA GLU A 155 -13.49 -11.22 -2.68
C GLU A 155 -12.39 -11.24 -1.60
N ALA A 156 -12.56 -10.51 -0.51
CA ALA A 156 -11.50 -10.36 0.49
C ALA A 156 -11.36 -11.60 1.40
N ALA A 157 -10.11 -11.98 1.66
CA ALA A 157 -9.80 -13.17 2.46
C ALA A 157 -10.05 -12.99 3.97
N THR A 158 -10.00 -11.76 4.48
CA THR A 158 -10.17 -11.47 5.92
C THR A 158 -11.25 -10.42 6.14
N PRO A 159 -11.97 -10.45 7.28
CA PRO A 159 -12.97 -9.43 7.61
C PRO A 159 -12.42 -8.00 7.64
N HIS A 160 -11.20 -7.83 8.15
CA HIS A 160 -10.51 -6.55 8.17
C HIS A 160 -10.29 -6.03 6.75
N ASP A 161 -9.70 -6.86 5.88
CA ASP A 161 -9.37 -6.47 4.52
C ASP A 161 -10.63 -6.26 3.67
N ALA A 162 -11.72 -6.97 3.96
CA ALA A 162 -13.01 -6.79 3.30
C ALA A 162 -13.48 -5.34 3.42
N VAL A 163 -13.59 -4.84 4.66
CA VAL A 163 -14.11 -3.48 4.92
C VAL A 163 -13.17 -2.42 4.32
N VAL A 164 -11.85 -2.59 4.47
CA VAL A 164 -10.87 -1.64 3.92
C VAL A 164 -10.91 -1.65 2.39
N ALA A 165 -10.95 -2.82 1.76
CA ALA A 165 -10.93 -2.93 0.32
C ALA A 165 -12.24 -2.44 -0.32
N ALA A 166 -13.39 -2.70 0.29
CA ALA A 166 -14.67 -2.15 -0.16
C ALA A 166 -14.68 -0.62 -0.10
N TRP A 167 -14.15 -0.03 0.97
CA TRP A 167 -14.03 1.43 1.09
C TRP A 167 -13.10 2.03 0.04
N VAL A 168 -11.94 1.41 -0.20
CA VAL A 168 -11.00 1.86 -1.24
C VAL A 168 -11.59 1.71 -2.64
N GLU A 169 -12.30 0.61 -2.93
CA GLU A 169 -12.95 0.43 -4.22
C GLU A 169 -14.07 1.43 -4.44
N LEU A 170 -14.83 1.80 -3.39
CA LEU A 170 -15.83 2.85 -3.48
C LEU A 170 -15.19 4.19 -3.91
N GLU A 171 -14.04 4.55 -3.33
CA GLU A 171 -13.30 5.76 -3.71
C GLU A 171 -12.73 5.68 -5.14
N ASP A 172 -12.06 4.57 -5.46
CA ASP A 172 -11.43 4.38 -6.76
C ASP A 172 -12.49 4.30 -7.88
N ALA A 173 -13.66 3.72 -7.60
CA ALA A 173 -14.78 3.69 -8.53
C ALA A 173 -15.40 5.06 -8.72
N ALA A 174 -15.65 5.81 -7.64
CA ALA A 174 -16.13 7.18 -7.75
C ALA A 174 -15.18 8.07 -8.59
N ALA A 175 -13.88 7.91 -8.40
CA ALA A 175 -12.86 8.62 -9.19
C ALA A 175 -12.91 8.28 -10.69
N ARG A 176 -13.19 7.02 -11.06
CA ARG A 176 -13.40 6.63 -12.48
C ARG A 176 -14.56 7.37 -13.13
N HIS A 177 -15.53 7.83 -12.34
CA HIS A 177 -16.67 8.61 -12.79
C HIS A 177 -16.49 10.13 -12.57
N GLY A 178 -15.26 10.60 -12.36
CA GLY A 178 -14.93 12.02 -12.26
C GLY A 178 -15.07 12.64 -10.88
N TRP A 179 -15.42 11.85 -9.86
CA TRP A 179 -15.41 12.32 -8.46
C TRP A 179 -14.00 12.19 -7.89
N GLU A 180 -13.19 13.23 -8.04
CA GLU A 180 -11.81 13.22 -7.55
C GLU A 180 -11.68 13.85 -6.16
N ARG A 181 -10.76 13.30 -5.38
CA ARG A 181 -10.40 13.81 -4.06
C ARG A 181 -9.41 14.97 -4.21
N HIS A 182 -9.63 16.06 -3.47
CA HIS A 182 -8.64 17.14 -3.40
C HIS A 182 -7.33 16.65 -2.76
N ALA A 183 -6.19 17.21 -3.14
CA ALA A 183 -4.88 16.78 -2.65
C ALA A 183 -4.76 16.79 -1.11
N SER A 184 -5.39 17.75 -0.43
CA SER A 184 -5.41 17.86 1.03
C SER A 184 -6.58 17.13 1.71
N GLN A 185 -7.55 16.65 0.94
CA GLN A 185 -8.75 16.01 1.49
C GLN A 185 -8.42 14.58 1.90
N THR A 186 -8.85 14.22 3.10
CA THR A 186 -8.69 12.85 3.60
C THR A 186 -9.69 11.92 2.93
N SER A 187 -9.36 10.63 2.87
CA SER A 187 -10.23 9.55 2.39
C SER A 187 -11.63 9.60 3.04
N THR A 188 -11.70 9.79 4.36
CA THR A 188 -12.98 9.92 5.06
C THR A 188 -13.76 11.19 4.71
N GLU A 189 -13.09 12.33 4.54
CA GLU A 189 -13.75 13.57 4.12
C GLU A 189 -14.26 13.49 2.68
N PHE A 190 -13.53 12.82 1.79
CA PHE A 190 -13.96 12.59 0.42
C PHE A 190 -15.25 11.77 0.38
N THR A 191 -15.26 10.59 1.00
CA THR A 191 -16.44 9.73 0.98
C THR A 191 -17.62 10.36 1.73
N ALA A 192 -17.37 11.11 2.80
CA ALA A 192 -18.41 11.86 3.50
C ALA A 192 -19.01 12.98 2.62
N HIS A 193 -18.19 13.64 1.80
CA HIS A 193 -18.66 14.60 0.82
C HIS A 193 -19.45 13.92 -0.30
N LEU A 194 -18.88 12.88 -0.93
CA LEU A 194 -19.48 12.08 -2.00
C LEU A 194 -20.87 11.54 -1.62
N LEU A 195 -20.98 10.89 -0.46
CA LEU A 195 -22.24 10.34 0.02
C LEU A 195 -23.15 11.41 0.65
N GLY A 196 -22.59 12.54 1.08
CA GLY A 196 -23.34 13.66 1.65
C GLY A 196 -24.11 14.49 0.61
N VAL A 197 -23.60 14.54 -0.63
CA VAL A 197 -24.28 15.19 -1.75
C VAL A 197 -25.24 14.25 -2.49
N SER A 198 -25.26 12.96 -2.17
CA SER A 198 -26.10 11.94 -2.80
C SER A 198 -27.34 11.57 -1.97
N PRO A 199 -28.26 10.75 -2.51
CA PRO A 199 -29.40 10.18 -1.77
C PRO A 199 -29.05 9.23 -0.62
N ALA A 200 -27.76 8.94 -0.39
CA ALA A 200 -27.34 7.88 0.50
C ALA A 200 -27.90 8.09 1.94
N PRO A 201 -28.50 7.06 2.56
CA PRO A 201 -28.98 7.18 3.93
C PRO A 201 -27.83 7.49 4.89
N ARG A 202 -28.00 8.54 5.71
CA ARG A 202 -26.95 9.04 6.61
C ARG A 202 -26.51 8.01 7.65
N GLU A 203 -27.45 7.21 8.15
CA GLU A 203 -27.18 6.16 9.13
C GLU A 203 -26.27 5.06 8.57
N HIS A 204 -26.54 4.59 7.36
CA HIS A 204 -25.74 3.57 6.68
C HIS A 204 -24.37 4.11 6.26
N THR A 205 -24.31 5.36 5.80
CA THR A 205 -23.04 6.06 5.53
C THR A 205 -22.17 6.18 6.79
N ALA A 206 -22.79 6.53 7.92
CA ALA A 206 -22.08 6.64 9.20
C ALA A 206 -21.61 5.27 9.71
N ALA A 207 -22.42 4.22 9.58
CA ALA A 207 -22.06 2.85 9.95
C ALA A 207 -20.86 2.35 9.13
N LEU A 208 -20.91 2.48 7.80
CA LEU A 208 -19.82 2.08 6.91
C LEU A 208 -18.52 2.82 7.25
N ARG A 209 -18.59 4.13 7.48
CA ARG A 209 -17.44 4.94 7.91
C ARG A 209 -16.87 4.48 9.25
N GLY A 210 -17.72 4.16 10.22
CA GLY A 210 -17.29 3.66 11.52
C GLY A 210 -16.54 2.33 11.42
N LEU A 211 -17.04 1.41 10.59
CA LEU A 211 -16.40 0.12 10.34
C LEU A 211 -15.04 0.28 9.64
N TYR A 212 -14.94 1.16 8.65
CA TYR A 212 -13.66 1.48 8.01
C TYR A 212 -12.65 2.08 9.01
N GLN A 213 -13.09 3.02 9.84
CA GLN A 213 -12.23 3.62 10.86
C GLN A 213 -11.75 2.59 11.89
N GLN A 214 -12.65 1.69 12.34
CA GLN A 214 -12.30 0.61 13.23
C GLN A 214 -11.23 -0.29 12.60
N ALA A 215 -11.47 -0.73 11.35
CA ALA A 215 -10.54 -1.58 10.62
C ALA A 215 -9.16 -0.91 10.50
N ARG A 216 -9.12 0.37 10.10
CA ARG A 216 -7.86 1.02 9.73
C ARG A 216 -7.06 1.61 10.90
N PHE A 217 -7.73 2.06 11.95
CA PHE A 217 -7.10 2.86 13.01
C PHE A 217 -7.16 2.23 14.39
N THR A 218 -7.75 1.04 14.52
CA THR A 218 -7.82 0.32 15.81
C THR A 218 -7.15 -1.03 15.71
N THR A 219 -6.78 -1.58 16.86
CA THR A 219 -6.28 -2.95 17.00
C THR A 219 -7.40 -3.95 17.28
N HIS A 220 -8.67 -3.51 17.34
CA HIS A 220 -9.81 -4.39 17.59
C HIS A 220 -10.11 -5.18 16.32
N PRO A 221 -10.18 -6.51 16.38
CA PRO A 221 -10.45 -7.32 15.21
C PRO A 221 -11.84 -7.01 14.65
N VAL A 222 -11.92 -6.85 13.32
CA VAL A 222 -13.19 -6.78 12.62
C VAL A 222 -13.79 -8.19 12.58
N THR A 223 -15.05 -8.33 12.97
CA THR A 223 -15.73 -9.63 13.01
C THR A 223 -16.50 -9.91 11.72
N ALA A 224 -16.87 -11.17 11.48
CA ALA A 224 -17.73 -11.53 10.35
C ALA A 224 -19.11 -10.85 10.43
N ALA A 225 -19.65 -10.63 11.64
CA ALA A 225 -20.89 -9.89 11.84
C ALA A 225 -20.75 -8.44 11.35
N GLN A 226 -19.62 -7.80 11.63
CA GLN A 226 -19.34 -6.44 11.16
C GLN A 226 -19.16 -6.35 9.64
N VAL A 227 -18.68 -7.41 8.98
CA VAL A 227 -18.69 -7.48 7.50
C VAL A 227 -20.11 -7.57 6.96
N THR A 228 -20.99 -8.33 7.63
CA THR A 228 -22.42 -8.36 7.30
C THR A 228 -23.07 -7.00 7.48
N ASP A 229 -22.71 -6.25 8.53
CA ASP A 229 -23.19 -4.89 8.75
C ASP A 229 -22.67 -3.92 7.66
N ALA A 230 -21.40 -4.06 7.24
CA ALA A 230 -20.84 -3.29 6.14
C ALA A 230 -21.57 -3.57 4.82
N ARG A 231 -21.85 -4.84 4.53
CA ARG A 231 -22.66 -5.25 3.38
C ARG A 231 -24.06 -4.64 3.45
N ALA A 232 -24.72 -4.74 4.59
CA ALA A 232 -26.07 -4.20 4.77
C ALA A 232 -26.10 -2.69 4.53
N ALA A 233 -25.10 -1.96 5.02
CA ALA A 233 -24.96 -0.54 4.76
C ALA A 233 -24.78 -0.23 3.26
N LEU A 234 -23.86 -0.92 2.58
CA LEU A 234 -23.64 -0.74 1.13
C LEU A 234 -24.91 -1.08 0.31
N VAL A 235 -25.60 -2.17 0.62
CA VAL A 235 -26.86 -2.54 -0.04
C VAL A 235 -27.94 -1.49 0.17
N ALA A 236 -28.07 -0.95 1.38
CA ALA A 236 -29.05 0.11 1.65
C ALA A 236 -28.73 1.41 0.89
N ILE A 237 -27.43 1.72 0.74
CA ILE A 237 -26.98 2.84 -0.10
C ILE A 237 -27.32 2.59 -1.58
N ALA A 238 -27.03 1.40 -2.11
CA ALA A 238 -27.36 1.04 -3.50
C ALA A 238 -28.85 1.17 -3.81
N ARG A 239 -29.73 0.61 -2.96
CA ARG A 239 -31.19 0.72 -3.12
C ARG A 239 -31.68 2.17 -3.13
N ALA A 240 -31.04 3.05 -2.36
CA ALA A 240 -31.40 4.47 -2.32
C ALA A 240 -31.11 5.19 -3.65
N PHE A 241 -30.17 4.67 -4.44
CA PHE A 241 -29.89 5.18 -5.79
C PHE A 241 -30.86 4.60 -6.82
N GLU A 242 -31.13 3.29 -6.77
CA GLU A 242 -32.07 2.61 -7.68
C GLU A 242 -33.48 3.20 -7.63
N GLY A 243 -34.00 3.50 -6.43
CA GLY A 243 -35.35 4.04 -6.26
C GLY A 243 -35.57 5.46 -6.80
N ARG A 244 -34.55 6.07 -7.41
CA ARG A 244 -34.59 7.44 -7.95
C ARG A 244 -34.03 7.57 -9.37
N VAL A 245 -33.72 6.45 -10.04
CA VAL A 245 -33.46 6.45 -11.48
C VAL A 245 -34.82 6.49 -12.19
N PRO A 246 -35.13 7.53 -12.99
CA PRO A 246 -36.38 7.62 -13.74
C PRO A 246 -36.49 6.59 -14.86
#